data_AF-A0A8T2U9X7-F1
#
_entry.id   AF-A0A8T2U9X7-F1
#
_cell.length_a   1.000
_cell.length_b   1.000
_cell.length_c   1.000
_cell.angle_alpha   90.00
_cell.angle_beta   90.00
_cell.angle_gamma   90.00
#
_symmetry.space_group_name_H-M   'P 1'
#
loop_
_entity.id
_entity.type
_entity.pdbx_description
1 polymer ?
#
loop_
_entity_poly.entity_id
_entity_poly.type
_entity_poly.pdbx_seq_one_letter_code
_entity_poly.pdbx_strand_id
1 'polypeptide(L)'
;MVQAWSVSQQEWTCKIDEGLAGISHARWSPDSRHIITTLEFQLRLTVWSLVNTACVHVQWPKHASKGVSFTKDGKFAAFATRGLQRLC
;
A
#
# COMPACT_ATOMS: atom_id res chain seq x y z
N MET A 1 -10.29 -6.66 -1.32
CA MET A 1 -9.56 -7.13 -2.52
C MET A 1 -9.29 -5.94 -3.43
N VAL A 2 -8.11 -5.90 -4.05
CA VAL A 2 -7.76 -4.93 -5.10
C VAL A 2 -7.33 -5.70 -6.34
N GLN A 3 -7.71 -5.21 -7.51
CA GLN A 3 -7.30 -5.75 -8.79
C GLN A 3 -6.79 -4.62 -9.68
N ALA A 4 -5.78 -4.90 -10.48
CA ALA A 4 -5.26 -4.00 -11.50
C ALA A 4 -5.15 -4.75 -12.84
N TRP A 5 -5.42 -4.03 -13.92
CA TRP A 5 -5.39 -4.53 -15.29
C TRP A 5 -4.57 -3.58 -16.16
N SER A 6 -3.93 -4.12 -17.19
CA SER A 6 -3.32 -3.30 -18.23
C SER A 6 -4.34 -3.01 -19.33
N VAL A 7 -4.45 -1.74 -19.71
CA VAL A 7 -5.33 -1.32 -20.82
C VAL A 7 -4.80 -1.80 -22.16
N SER A 8 -3.47 -1.91 -22.31
CA SER A 8 -2.81 -2.31 -23.55
C SER A 8 -2.52 -3.82 -23.63
N GLN A 9 -2.45 -4.51 -22.49
CA GLN A 9 -2.12 -5.93 -22.40
C GLN A 9 -3.19 -6.66 -21.58
N GLN A 10 -4.25 -7.13 -22.25
CA GLN A 10 -5.43 -7.71 -21.57
C GLN A 10 -5.11 -8.94 -20.69
N GLU A 11 -4.07 -9.70 -21.05
CA GLU A 11 -3.61 -10.86 -20.28
C GLU A 11 -2.92 -10.49 -18.96
N TRP A 12 -2.40 -9.26 -18.86
CA TRP A 12 -1.75 -8.83 -17.63
C TRP A 12 -2.79 -8.45 -16.59
N THR A 13 -2.77 -9.17 -15.47
CA THR A 13 -3.62 -8.91 -14.31
C THR A 13 -2.79 -8.97 -13.04
N CYS A 14 -3.15 -8.15 -12.06
CA CYS A 14 -2.62 -8.21 -10.72
C CYS A 14 -3.79 -8.31 -9.73
N LYS A 15 -3.73 -9.29 -8.84
CA LYS A 15 -4.69 -9.47 -7.75
C LYS A 15 -3.96 -9.30 -6.42
N ILE A 16 -4.44 -8.37 -5.61
CA ILE A 16 -3.95 -8.14 -4.26
C ILE A 16 -5.06 -8.53 -3.28
N ASP A 17 -4.73 -9.52 -2.46
CA ASP A 17 -5.59 -10.02 -1.40
C ASP A 17 -4.80 -10.04 -0.09
N GLU A 18 -5.35 -9.40 0.93
CA GLU A 18 -4.75 -9.30 2.26
C GLU A 18 -5.49 -10.16 3.29
N GLY A 19 -6.22 -11.17 2.79
CA GLY A 19 -6.90 -12.17 3.60
C GLY A 19 -8.07 -11.60 4.39
N LEU A 20 -8.31 -12.20 5.56
CA LEU A 20 -9.55 -12.02 6.34
C LEU A 20 -9.75 -10.60 6.89
N ALA A 21 -8.68 -9.83 7.06
CA ALA A 21 -8.78 -8.47 7.58
C ALA A 21 -9.45 -7.50 6.59
N GLY A 22 -9.41 -7.79 5.28
CA GLY A 22 -9.93 -6.89 4.26
C GLY A 22 -9.06 -5.64 4.03
N ILE A 23 -9.35 -4.93 2.94
CA ILE A 23 -8.63 -3.73 2.51
C ILE A 23 -9.59 -2.54 2.66
N SER A 24 -9.23 -1.57 3.49
CA SER A 24 -10.02 -0.35 3.71
C SER A 24 -9.66 0.78 2.74
N HIS A 25 -8.43 0.77 2.22
CA HIS A 25 -7.96 1.80 1.30
C HIS A 25 -6.86 1.28 0.38
N ALA A 26 -6.84 1.79 -0.85
CA ALA A 26 -5.78 1.51 -1.81
C ALA A 26 -5.47 2.77 -2.64
N ARG A 27 -4.21 2.96 -3.02
CA ARG A 27 -3.79 4.05 -3.91
C ARG A 27 -2.57 3.68 -4.73
N TRP A 28 -2.44 4.32 -5.89
CA TRP A 28 -1.22 4.26 -6.68
C TRP A 28 -0.10 5.11 -6.06
N SER A 29 1.13 4.63 -6.24
CA SER A 29 2.33 5.47 -6.18
C SER A 29 2.42 6.35 -7.43
N PRO A 30 2.97 7.58 -7.33
CA PRO A 30 3.23 8.45 -8.49
C PRO A 30 4.13 7.83 -9.56
N ASP A 31 4.93 6.83 -9.20
CA ASP A 31 5.84 6.15 -10.14
C ASP A 31 5.15 5.10 -11.01
N SER A 32 3.82 4.91 -10.86
CA SER A 32 2.99 3.95 -11.61
C SER A 32 3.43 2.49 -11.53
N ARG A 33 4.39 2.16 -10.66
CA ARG A 33 4.94 0.81 -10.51
C ARG A 33 4.57 0.18 -9.18
N HIS A 34 3.98 0.96 -8.26
CA HIS A 34 3.58 0.47 -6.96
C HIS A 34 2.14 0.79 -6.61
N ILE A 35 1.50 -0.12 -5.87
CA ILE A 35 0.20 0.07 -5.24
C ILE A 35 0.39 0.00 -3.72
N ILE A 36 -0.22 0.92 -3.00
CA ILE A 36 -0.22 0.94 -1.54
C ILE A 36 -1.60 0.52 -1.07
N THR A 37 -1.69 -0.53 -0.27
CA THR A 37 -2.92 -0.98 0.41
C THR A 37 -2.84 -0.69 1.90
N THR A 38 -3.99 -0.47 2.52
CA THR A 38 -4.12 -0.41 3.98
C THR A 38 -5.29 -1.28 4.41
N LEU A 39 -5.07 -2.09 5.45
CA LEU A 39 -6.07 -3.02 5.96
C LEU A 39 -7.17 -2.31 6.73
N GLU A 40 -8.29 -3.02 6.89
CA GLU A 40 -9.30 -2.64 7.88
C GLU A 40 -8.66 -2.49 9.27
N PHE A 41 -9.23 -1.60 10.08
CA PHE A 41 -8.70 -1.26 11.42
C PHE A 41 -7.25 -0.75 11.46
N GLN A 42 -6.67 -0.41 10.31
CA GLN A 42 -5.31 0.12 10.19
C GLN A 42 -4.26 -0.80 10.83
N LEU A 43 -4.42 -2.12 10.66
CA LEU A 43 -3.49 -3.12 11.17
C LEU A 43 -2.15 -3.09 10.41
N ARG A 44 -2.21 -2.87 9.10
CA ARG A 44 -1.04 -2.90 8.21
C ARG A 44 -1.23 -2.03 6.99
N LEU A 45 -0.14 -1.43 6.54
CA LEU A 45 0.01 -0.85 5.22
C LEU A 45 1.02 -1.71 4.44
N THR A 46 0.72 -2.02 3.19
CA THR A 46 1.62 -2.79 2.32
C THR A 46 1.90 -1.99 1.05
N VAL A 47 3.17 -1.92 0.65
CA VAL A 47 3.60 -1.40 -0.65
C VAL A 47 3.87 -2.60 -1.55
N TRP A 48 3.14 -2.69 -2.65
CA TRP A 48 3.21 -3.77 -3.64
C TRP A 48 3.92 -3.27 -4.89
N SER A 49 4.97 -3.95 -5.32
CA SER A 49 5.61 -3.70 -6.61
C SER A 49 4.92 -4.51 -7.70
N LEU A 50 4.53 -3.82 -8.78
CA LEU A 50 3.96 -4.43 -9.98
C LEU A 50 5.03 -4.93 -10.97
N VAL A 51 6.31 -4.63 -10.71
CA VAL A 51 7.43 -4.96 -11.61
C VAL A 51 8.11 -6.26 -11.24
N ASN A 52 8.37 -6.46 -9.94
CA ASN A 52 9.16 -7.58 -9.44
C ASN A 52 8.47 -8.32 -8.28
N THR A 53 7.14 -8.11 -8.12
CA THR A 53 6.27 -8.75 -7.13
C THR A 53 6.73 -8.62 -5.66
N ALA A 54 7.70 -7.74 -5.38
CA ALA A 54 8.14 -7.46 -4.03
C ALA A 54 7.03 -6.76 -3.22
N CYS A 55 6.97 -7.06 -1.93
CA CYS A 55 6.08 -6.41 -1.00
C CYS A 55 6.84 -5.89 0.23
N VAL A 56 6.46 -4.70 0.71
CA VAL A 56 6.99 -4.11 1.93
C VAL A 56 5.85 -3.86 2.89
N HIS A 57 5.95 -4.40 4.11
CA HIS A 57 4.91 -4.26 5.13
C HIS A 57 5.30 -3.24 6.19
N VAL A 58 4.38 -2.34 6.50
CA VAL A 58 4.48 -1.33 7.55
C VAL A 58 3.36 -1.57 8.56
N GLN A 59 3.72 -1.82 9.81
CA GLN A 59 2.75 -2.11 10.87
C GLN A 59 2.13 -0.83 11.42
N TRP A 60 0.87 -0.94 11.85
CA TRP A 60 0.16 0.09 12.60
C TRP A 60 0.10 1.47 11.93
N PRO A 61 -0.35 1.59 10.67
CA PRO A 61 -0.62 2.91 10.09
C PRO A 61 -1.54 3.75 10.98
N LYS A 62 -1.28 5.05 11.08
CA LYS A 62 -2.10 5.96 11.90
C LYS A 62 -3.45 6.24 11.26
N HIS A 63 -3.52 6.21 9.93
CA HIS A 63 -4.72 6.48 9.13
C HIS A 63 -4.81 5.50 7.96
N ALA A 64 -6.03 5.18 7.54
CA ALA A 64 -6.24 4.35 6.35
C ALA A 64 -5.86 5.06 5.04
N SER A 65 -6.26 6.33 4.87
CA SER A 65 -6.08 7.06 3.61
C SER A 65 -5.16 8.28 3.68
N LYS A 66 -5.07 8.93 4.85
CA LYS A 66 -4.38 10.23 5.02
C LYS A 66 -2.93 10.13 5.52
N GLY A 67 -2.44 8.91 5.75
CA GLY A 67 -1.14 8.66 6.38
C GLY A 67 0.03 8.53 5.41
N VAL A 68 -0.16 8.81 4.12
CA VAL A 68 0.85 8.61 3.06
C VAL A 68 1.01 9.87 2.24
N SER A 69 2.25 10.34 2.11
CA SER A 69 2.63 11.45 1.22
C SER A 69 3.87 11.10 0.42
N PHE A 70 3.96 11.62 -0.81
CA PHE A 70 5.10 11.39 -1.70
C PHE A 70 5.87 12.70 -1.90
N THR A 71 7.17 12.58 -2.16
CA THR A 71 7.95 13.73 -2.63
C THR A 71 7.42 14.21 -3.98
N LYS A 72 7.67 15.48 -4.32
CA LYS A 72 7.22 16.07 -5.59
C LYS A 72 7.76 15.32 -6.82
N ASP A 73 8.96 14.75 -6.70
CA ASP A 73 9.60 13.93 -7.72
C ASP A 73 9.23 12.44 -7.65
N GLY A 74 8.38 12.03 -6.70
CA GLY A 74 7.88 10.67 -6.54
C GLY A 74 8.90 9.64 -6.07
N LYS A 75 10.13 10.05 -5.73
CA LYS A 75 11.21 9.12 -5.35
C LYS A 75 11.07 8.53 -3.96
N PHE A 76 10.46 9.27 -3.03
CA PHE A 76 10.30 8.84 -1.66
C PHE A 76 8.85 8.97 -1.21
N ALA A 77 8.49 8.13 -0.23
CA ALA A 77 7.21 8.16 0.44
C ALA A 77 7.42 8.28 1.95
N ALA A 78 6.59 9.10 2.60
CA ALA A 78 6.49 9.20 4.05
C ALA A 78 5.19 8.54 4.53
N PHE A 79 5.29 7.78 5.62
CA PHE A 79 4.18 7.05 6.22
C PHE A 79 4.03 7.45 7.69
N ALA A 80 2.81 7.79 8.11
CA ALA A 80 2.48 8.01 9.51
C ALA A 80 2.10 6.69 10.19
N THR A 81 2.90 6.23 11.13
CA THR A 81 2.63 5.03 11.92
C THR A 81 2.33 5.38 13.38
N ARG A 82 1.64 4.48 14.07
CA ARG A 82 1.51 4.54 15.53
C ARG A 82 2.86 4.11 16.11
N GLY A 83 3.49 4.98 16.88
CA GLY A 83 4.68 4.62 17.62
C GLY A 83 4.33 3.56 18.67
N LEU A 84 5.12 2.49 18.76
CA LEU A 84 5.18 1.71 19.98
C LEU A 84 5.79 2.64 21.04
N GLN A 85 4.97 3.18 21.94
CA GLN A 85 5.49 3.45 23.27
C GLN A 85 5.97 2.09 23.77
N ARG A 86 7.28 1.87 23.74
CA ARG A 86 7.89 0.93 24.67
C ARG A 86 7.55 1.52 26.04
N LEU A 87 6.48 1.01 26.66
CA LEU A 87 6.30 1.13 28.09
C LEU A 87 7.56 0.52 28.68
N CYS A 88 8.43 1.40 29.17
CA CYS A 88 9.56 1.05 30.00
C CYS A 88 9.00 0.75 31.38
#